data_AF-A0A2E4Y4H2-F1
#
_entry.id   AF-A0A2E4Y4H2-F1
#
_cell.length_a   1.000
_cell.length_b   1.000
_cell.length_c   1.000
_cell.angle_alpha   90.00
_cell.angle_beta   90.00
_cell.angle_gamma   90.00
#
_symmetry.space_group_name_H-M   'P 1'
#
loop_
_entity.id
_entity.type
_entity.pdbx_description
1 polymer ?
#
loop_
_entity_poly.entity_id
_entity_poly.type
_entity_poly.pdbx_seq_one_letter_code
_entity_poly.pdbx_strand_id
1 'polypeptide(L)'
;MNQQTESPEQFQSHVFEKKIKVAPSKLNEFWEKLNFRETFVDAQVFPYKVEFASGLKNGTFQAGELNIHHGPFLSVHGSIGQVSEKYRDLNYFYGSYALSFRLVRPTRLEFFKEDDGIRLKLHSFIKPWFAPFWNLGNNFFWRFFNVL
;
A
#
# COMPACT_ATOMS: atom_id res chain seq x y z
N MET A 1 -10.50 -14.10 4.68
CA MET A 1 -9.25 -13.99 5.47
C MET A 1 -9.45 -12.86 6.48
N ASN A 2 -8.95 -13.02 7.71
CA ASN A 2 -9.12 -11.99 8.75
C ASN A 2 -7.99 -10.96 8.68
N GLN A 3 -8.29 -9.70 8.98
CA GLN A 3 -7.26 -8.67 9.17
C GLN A 3 -6.47 -8.95 10.45
N GLN A 4 -5.19 -8.56 10.45
CA GLN A 4 -4.39 -8.62 11.67
C GLN A 4 -4.55 -7.32 12.46
N THR A 5 -5.32 -7.37 13.54
CA THR A 5 -5.62 -6.20 14.40
C THR A 5 -4.68 -6.10 15.61
N GLU A 6 -4.09 -7.22 16.02
CA GLU A 6 -3.24 -7.29 17.22
C GLU A 6 -1.75 -7.42 16.86
N SER A 7 -0.92 -6.70 17.62
CA SER A 7 0.53 -6.76 17.49
C SER A 7 1.04 -8.10 18.01
N PRO A 8 1.80 -8.88 17.22
CA PRO A 8 2.41 -10.11 17.69
C PRO A 8 3.43 -9.82 18.79
N GLU A 9 3.74 -10.84 19.57
CA GLU A 9 4.79 -10.78 20.57
C GLU A 9 6.13 -10.33 19.94
N GLN A 10 6.84 -9.41 20.61
CA GLN A 10 8.11 -8.83 20.16
C GLN A 10 8.02 -7.99 18.86
N PHE A 11 6.81 -7.64 18.41
CA PHE A 11 6.59 -6.64 17.39
C PHE A 11 6.05 -5.37 18.03
N GLN A 12 6.28 -4.24 17.37
CA GLN A 12 5.65 -2.97 17.69
C GLN A 12 4.74 -2.53 16.55
N SER A 13 3.67 -1.80 16.90
CA SER A 13 2.92 -1.02 15.91
C SER A 13 3.82 0.09 15.36
N HIS A 14 3.80 0.25 14.05
CA HIS A 14 4.58 1.26 13.36
C HIS A 14 3.75 1.86 12.23
N VAL A 15 3.82 3.19 12.09
CA VAL A 15 3.22 3.92 10.99
C VAL A 15 4.33 4.65 10.24
N PHE A 16 4.51 4.31 8.97
CA PHE A 16 5.29 5.13 8.06
C PHE A 16 4.35 6.13 7.38
N GLU A 17 4.71 7.41 7.38
CA GLU A 17 3.93 8.46 6.73
C GLU A 17 4.81 9.26 5.77
N LYS A 18 4.26 9.58 4.59
CA LYS A 18 4.94 10.41 3.60
C LYS A 18 3.95 11.26 2.84
N LYS A 19 4.33 12.51 2.58
CA LYS A 19 3.63 13.42 1.68
C LYS A 19 4.40 13.53 0.37
N ILE A 20 3.68 13.29 -0.73
CA ILE A 20 4.16 13.43 -2.10
C ILE A 20 3.52 14.70 -2.64
N LYS A 21 4.34 15.71 -2.94
CA LYS A 21 3.85 16.94 -3.57
C LYS A 21 3.49 16.65 -5.02
N VAL A 22 2.32 17.10 -5.44
CA VAL A 22 1.85 17.00 -6.83
C VAL A 22 1.42 18.38 -7.27
N ALA A 23 1.77 18.78 -8.49
CA ALA A 23 1.32 20.06 -9.03
C ALA A 23 -0.23 20.09 -9.02
N PRO A 24 -0.88 21.21 -8.64
CA PRO A 24 -2.35 21.27 -8.56
C PRO A 24 -3.05 20.86 -9.87
N SER A 25 -2.46 21.17 -11.03
CA SER A 25 -2.96 20.78 -12.35
C SER A 25 -2.91 19.28 -12.63
N LYS A 26 -2.12 18.50 -11.88
CA LYS A 26 -1.90 17.06 -12.04
C LYS A 26 -2.49 16.23 -10.91
N LEU A 27 -2.90 16.85 -9.81
CA LEU A 27 -3.39 16.16 -8.62
C LEU A 27 -4.58 15.25 -8.90
N ASN A 28 -5.55 15.71 -9.70
CA ASN A 28 -6.73 14.91 -10.04
C ASN A 28 -6.35 13.68 -10.87
N GLU A 29 -5.55 13.85 -11.92
CA GLU A 29 -5.06 12.76 -12.77
C GLU A 29 -4.27 11.73 -11.95
N PHE A 30 -3.38 12.20 -11.06
CA PHE A 30 -2.59 11.33 -10.19
C PHE A 30 -3.46 10.56 -9.20
N TRP A 31 -4.46 11.22 -8.61
CA TRP A 31 -5.43 10.57 -7.73
C TRP A 31 -6.26 9.51 -8.45
N GLU A 32 -6.74 9.81 -9.66
CA GLU A 32 -7.49 8.87 -10.48
C GLU A 32 -6.65 7.62 -10.80
N LYS A 33 -5.40 7.80 -11.24
CA LYS A 33 -4.46 6.69 -11.46
C LYS A 33 -4.35 5.80 -10.21
N LEU A 34 -4.21 6.38 -9.03
CA LEU A 34 -4.17 5.61 -7.77
C LEU A 34 -5.45 4.81 -7.47
N ASN A 35 -6.56 5.08 -8.15
CA ASN A 35 -7.84 4.38 -7.98
C ASN A 35 -8.17 3.39 -9.11
N PHE A 36 -7.30 3.25 -10.11
CA PHE A 36 -7.49 2.37 -11.26
C PHE A 36 -6.67 1.08 -11.13
N ARG A 37 -7.28 -0.08 -11.42
CA ARG A 37 -6.63 -1.40 -11.33
C ARG A 37 -5.41 -1.50 -12.25
N GLU A 38 -5.53 -1.00 -13.46
CA GLU A 38 -4.51 -1.04 -14.51
C GLU A 38 -3.21 -0.37 -14.07
N THR A 39 -3.30 0.68 -13.24
CA THR A 39 -2.12 1.34 -12.66
C THR A 39 -1.29 0.36 -11.82
N PHE A 40 -1.94 -0.62 -11.18
CA PHE A 40 -1.25 -1.59 -10.35
C PHE A 40 -0.97 -2.89 -11.08
N VAL A 41 -1.78 -3.31 -12.03
CA VAL A 41 -1.54 -4.55 -12.81
C VAL A 41 -0.39 -4.36 -13.80
N ASP A 42 -0.34 -3.21 -14.48
CA ASP A 42 0.56 -3.03 -15.63
C ASP A 42 1.87 -2.33 -15.27
N ALA A 43 1.89 -1.52 -14.20
CA ALA A 43 3.06 -0.72 -13.85
C ALA A 43 4.06 -1.43 -12.90
N GLN A 44 3.83 -2.69 -12.53
CA GLN A 44 4.77 -3.40 -11.65
C GLN A 44 6.04 -3.77 -12.41
N VAL A 45 7.19 -3.49 -11.79
CA VAL A 45 8.49 -3.93 -12.28
C VAL A 45 8.62 -5.43 -12.05
N PHE A 46 8.99 -6.20 -13.08
CA PHE A 46 9.28 -7.62 -12.93
C PHE A 46 10.32 -7.86 -11.81
N PRO A 47 10.14 -8.86 -10.93
CA PRO A 47 9.12 -9.92 -10.94
C PRO A 47 7.88 -9.66 -10.07
N TYR A 48 7.59 -8.41 -9.68
CA TYR A 48 6.43 -8.07 -8.85
C TYR A 48 5.14 -8.03 -9.67
N LYS A 49 4.02 -8.40 -9.03
CA LYS A 49 2.69 -8.43 -9.64
C LYS A 49 1.60 -8.01 -8.67
N VAL A 50 0.50 -7.51 -9.23
CA VAL A 50 -0.77 -7.30 -8.53
C VAL A 50 -1.86 -8.07 -9.26
N GLU A 51 -2.62 -8.85 -8.50
CA GLU A 51 -3.73 -9.64 -9.03
C GLU A 51 -4.99 -9.39 -8.20
N PHE A 52 -6.13 -9.29 -8.88
CA PHE A 52 -7.44 -9.15 -8.27
C PHE A 52 -8.17 -10.49 -8.34
N ALA A 53 -8.84 -10.89 -7.26
CA ALA A 53 -9.54 -12.18 -7.21
C ALA A 53 -10.68 -12.28 -8.24
N SER A 54 -11.24 -11.13 -8.64
CA SER A 54 -12.25 -11.01 -9.69
C SER A 54 -11.71 -11.34 -11.09
N GLY A 55 -10.38 -11.33 -11.28
CA GLY A 55 -9.72 -11.39 -12.59
C GLY A 55 -9.82 -10.09 -13.39
N LEU A 56 -10.50 -9.07 -12.87
CA LEU A 56 -10.58 -7.75 -13.51
C LEU A 56 -9.21 -7.06 -13.46
N LYS A 57 -8.79 -6.52 -14.59
CA LYS A 57 -7.51 -5.82 -14.72
C LYS A 57 -7.64 -4.31 -14.84
N ASN A 58 -8.83 -3.83 -15.22
CA ASN A 58 -9.06 -2.44 -15.58
C ASN A 58 -10.22 -1.84 -14.78
N GLY A 59 -10.31 -0.51 -14.76
CA GLY A 59 -11.38 0.25 -14.14
C GLY A 59 -11.15 0.53 -12.66
N THR A 60 -12.10 1.24 -12.04
CA THR A 60 -11.96 1.74 -10.67
C THR A 60 -12.14 0.65 -9.62
N PHE A 61 -11.43 0.77 -8.51
CA PHE A 61 -11.61 -0.11 -7.36
C PHE A 61 -13.03 -0.08 -6.81
N GLN A 62 -13.45 -1.23 -6.31
CA GLN A 62 -14.67 -1.36 -5.52
C GLN A 62 -14.32 -1.75 -4.09
N ALA A 63 -15.01 -1.17 -3.12
CA ALA A 63 -14.86 -1.52 -1.72
C ALA A 63 -15.12 -3.04 -1.52
N GLY A 64 -14.27 -3.69 -0.73
CA GLY A 64 -14.30 -5.13 -0.47
C GLY A 64 -13.59 -5.98 -1.51
N GLU A 65 -13.13 -5.41 -2.64
CA GLU A 65 -12.44 -6.20 -3.66
C GLU A 65 -11.12 -6.78 -3.15
N LEU A 66 -10.94 -8.08 -3.34
CA LEU A 66 -9.75 -8.80 -2.90
C LEU A 66 -8.62 -8.67 -3.92
N ASN A 67 -7.42 -8.42 -3.42
CA ASN A 67 -6.21 -8.36 -4.21
C ASN A 67 -5.02 -9.00 -3.48
N ILE A 68 -4.00 -9.32 -4.26
CA ILE A 68 -2.69 -9.74 -3.77
C ILE A 68 -1.62 -8.94 -4.52
N HIS A 69 -0.69 -8.34 -3.78
CA HIS A 69 0.58 -7.89 -4.33
C HIS A 69 1.65 -8.87 -3.90
N HIS A 70 2.41 -9.41 -4.85
CA HIS A 70 3.38 -10.46 -4.57
C HIS A 70 4.65 -10.33 -5.41
N GLY A 71 5.70 -10.97 -4.91
CA GLY A 71 7.01 -11.06 -5.53
C GLY A 71 8.07 -11.55 -4.55
N PRO A 72 9.36 -11.50 -4.91
CA PRO A 72 10.44 -11.82 -4.01
C PRO A 72 10.35 -10.98 -2.75
N PHE A 73 10.30 -11.68 -1.61
CA PHE A 73 10.19 -11.09 -0.29
C PHE A 73 8.95 -10.22 -0.07
N LEU A 74 7.88 -10.42 -0.84
CA LEU A 74 6.62 -9.68 -0.69
C LEU A 74 5.44 -10.61 -0.92
N SER A 75 4.53 -10.67 0.04
CA SER A 75 3.21 -11.27 -0.17
C SER A 75 2.24 -10.50 0.70
N VAL A 76 1.49 -9.58 0.09
CA VAL A 76 0.49 -8.78 0.80
C VAL A 76 -0.87 -9.04 0.18
N HIS A 77 -1.71 -9.72 0.95
CA HIS A 77 -3.08 -10.06 0.56
C HIS A 77 -4.00 -9.07 1.26
N GLY A 78 -4.99 -8.54 0.56
CA GLY A 78 -5.87 -7.57 1.19
C GLY A 78 -7.19 -7.39 0.48
N SER A 79 -8.00 -6.53 1.07
CA SER A 79 -9.23 -6.02 0.48
C SER A 79 -9.14 -4.50 0.36
N ILE A 80 -9.57 -3.96 -0.78
CA ILE A 80 -9.88 -2.54 -0.88
C ILE A 80 -10.87 -2.20 0.24
N GLY A 81 -10.55 -1.19 1.05
CA GLY A 81 -11.43 -0.71 2.10
C GLY A 81 -12.44 0.29 1.56
N GLN A 82 -12.47 1.47 2.16
CA GLN A 82 -13.22 2.61 1.69
C GLN A 82 -12.55 3.21 0.44
N VAL A 83 -13.38 3.70 -0.48
CA VAL A 83 -12.96 4.51 -1.62
C VAL A 83 -13.88 5.73 -1.68
N SER A 84 -13.30 6.92 -1.70
CA SER A 84 -14.00 8.20 -1.80
C SER A 84 -13.19 9.19 -2.63
N GLU A 85 -13.73 10.39 -2.86
CA GLU A 85 -13.07 11.43 -3.65
C GLU A 85 -11.72 11.89 -3.09
N LYS A 86 -11.51 11.77 -1.77
CA LYS A 86 -10.29 12.23 -1.11
C LYS A 86 -9.59 11.18 -0.26
N TYR A 87 -10.11 9.96 -0.21
CA TYR A 87 -9.57 8.92 0.64
C TYR A 87 -9.74 7.54 0.00
N ARG A 88 -8.71 6.71 0.13
CA ARG A 88 -8.85 5.27 -0.09
C ARG A 88 -7.91 4.51 0.82
N ASP A 89 -8.27 3.27 1.14
CA ASP A 89 -7.40 2.37 1.87
C ASP A 89 -7.40 0.94 1.31
N LEU A 90 -6.36 0.23 1.68
CA LEU A 90 -6.16 -1.19 1.45
C LEU A 90 -5.88 -1.84 2.80
N ASN A 91 -6.72 -2.78 3.18
CA ASN A 91 -6.59 -3.50 4.43
C ASN A 91 -5.92 -4.85 4.17
N TYR A 92 -4.79 -5.09 4.84
CA TYR A 92 -4.02 -6.31 4.66
C TYR A 92 -4.47 -7.39 5.64
N PHE A 93 -4.52 -8.63 5.14
CA PHE A 93 -4.90 -9.79 5.92
C PHE A 93 -3.74 -10.34 6.74
N TYR A 94 -4.08 -11.07 7.80
CA TYR A 94 -3.16 -11.97 8.47
C TYR A 94 -2.54 -12.92 7.43
N GLY A 95 -1.22 -13.08 7.46
CA GLY A 95 -0.50 -13.74 6.38
C GLY A 95 0.18 -12.75 5.41
N SER A 96 -0.02 -11.44 5.57
CA SER A 96 0.72 -10.45 4.78
C SER A 96 2.10 -10.14 5.36
N TYR A 97 3.10 -10.04 4.49
CA TYR A 97 4.45 -9.63 4.87
C TYR A 97 5.18 -8.84 3.78
N ALA A 98 6.12 -8.02 4.25
CA ALA A 98 7.18 -7.44 3.44
C ALA A 98 8.53 -7.88 4.03
N LEU A 99 9.48 -8.23 3.17
CA LEU A 99 10.76 -8.88 3.48
C LEU A 99 10.62 -10.29 4.09
N SER A 100 9.97 -10.39 5.24
CA SER A 100 9.68 -11.64 5.92
C SER A 100 8.57 -11.44 6.94
N PHE A 101 7.75 -12.49 7.14
CA PHE A 101 6.82 -12.61 8.27
C PHE A 101 7.43 -12.34 9.64
N ARG A 102 8.74 -12.57 9.77
CA ARG A 102 9.50 -12.35 11.01
C ARG A 102 9.94 -10.90 11.20
N LEU A 103 9.80 -10.04 10.19
CA LEU A 103 10.31 -8.67 10.19
C LEU A 103 9.20 -7.63 10.09
N VAL A 104 8.34 -7.71 9.06
CA VAL A 104 7.32 -6.69 8.77
C VAL A 104 6.03 -7.37 8.34
N ARG A 105 4.94 -7.01 9.02
CA ARG A 105 3.58 -7.46 8.74
C ARG A 105 2.69 -6.25 8.47
N PRO A 106 2.48 -5.86 7.20
CA PRO A 106 1.60 -4.77 6.84
C PRO A 106 0.17 -5.05 7.29
N THR A 107 -0.53 -4.02 7.78
CA THR A 107 -1.93 -4.12 8.24
C THR A 107 -2.86 -3.22 7.47
N ARG A 108 -2.40 -2.01 7.10
CA ARG A 108 -3.20 -1.06 6.32
C ARG A 108 -2.32 -0.12 5.51
N LEU A 109 -2.75 0.21 4.30
CA LEU A 109 -2.18 1.28 3.49
C LEU A 109 -3.28 2.27 3.16
N GLU A 110 -3.08 3.53 3.53
CA GLU A 110 -4.03 4.60 3.33
C GLU A 110 -3.45 5.67 2.40
N PHE A 111 -4.31 6.27 1.58
CA PHE A 111 -4.00 7.41 0.76
C PHE A 111 -5.03 8.52 1.00
N PHE A 112 -4.53 9.75 1.14
CA PHE A 112 -5.32 10.95 1.32
C PHE A 112 -4.98 11.92 0.20
N LYS A 113 -6.00 12.42 -0.50
CA LYS A 113 -5.87 13.51 -1.46
C LYS A 113 -5.95 14.84 -0.71
N GLU A 114 -4.86 15.58 -0.72
CA GLU A 114 -4.73 16.90 -0.12
C GLU A 114 -4.56 17.95 -1.23
N ASP A 115 -4.78 19.23 -0.92
CA ASP A 115 -4.80 20.27 -1.95
C ASP A 115 -3.44 20.48 -2.66
N ASP A 116 -2.35 20.12 -2.00
CA ASP A 116 -0.96 20.25 -2.47
C ASP A 116 -0.27 18.89 -2.72
N GLY A 117 -1.01 17.78 -2.72
CA GLY A 117 -0.43 16.47 -3.01
C GLY A 117 -1.18 15.27 -2.45
N ILE A 118 -0.48 14.14 -2.38
CA ILE A 118 -0.98 12.90 -1.80
C ILE A 118 -0.22 12.59 -0.52
N ARG A 119 -0.94 12.37 0.59
CA ARG A 119 -0.37 11.84 1.81
C ARG A 119 -0.66 10.35 1.88
N LEU A 120 0.34 9.53 2.23
CA LEU A 120 0.19 8.10 2.42
C LEU A 120 0.57 7.70 3.83
N LYS A 121 -0.12 6.70 4.37
CA LYS A 121 0.20 6.05 5.64
C LYS A 121 0.26 4.54 5.45
N LEU A 122 1.39 3.94 5.84
CA LEU A 122 1.57 2.50 5.87
C LEU A 122 1.66 2.04 7.32
N HIS A 123 0.61 1.36 7.77
CA HIS A 123 0.54 0.70 9.06
C HIS A 123 1.14 -0.70 8.94
N SER A 124 1.98 -1.05 9.92
CA SER A 124 2.61 -2.37 9.98
C SER A 124 2.95 -2.74 11.42
N PHE A 125 2.98 -4.04 11.69
CA PHE A 125 3.72 -4.55 12.83
C PHE A 125 5.14 -4.87 12.40
N ILE A 126 6.12 -4.39 13.14
CA ILE A 126 7.53 -4.59 12.79
C ILE A 126 8.37 -5.03 13.99
N LYS A 127 9.51 -5.68 13.72
CA LYS A 127 10.54 -5.88 14.77
C LYS A 127 11.15 -4.52 15.16
N PRO A 128 11.23 -4.18 16.46
CA PRO A 128 11.73 -2.87 16.90
C PRO A 128 13.11 -2.51 16.35
N TRP A 129 14.06 -3.46 16.38
CA TRP A 129 15.41 -3.25 15.85
C TRP A 129 15.45 -2.99 14.34
N PHE A 130 14.41 -3.41 13.61
CA PHE A 130 14.32 -3.27 12.16
C PHE A 130 13.64 -1.96 11.72
N ALA A 131 12.97 -1.24 12.64
CA ALA A 131 12.25 -0.01 12.33
C ALA A 131 13.05 1.05 11.57
N PRO A 132 14.32 1.34 11.92
CA PRO A 132 15.12 2.32 11.20
C PRO A 132 15.34 1.91 9.73
N PHE A 133 15.65 0.63 9.48
CA PHE A 133 15.85 0.11 8.12
C PHE A 133 14.55 0.12 7.31
N TRP A 134 13.44 -0.20 7.96
CA TRP A 134 12.13 -0.14 7.34
C TRP A 134 11.76 1.29 6.89
N ASN A 135 12.03 2.28 7.73
CA ASN A 135 11.82 3.70 7.39
C ASN A 135 12.73 4.16 6.25
N LEU A 136 14.00 3.75 6.25
CA LEU A 136 14.92 4.09 5.17
C LEU A 136 14.45 3.48 3.83
N GLY A 137 14.07 2.20 3.85
CA GLY A 137 13.56 1.48 2.68
C GLY A 137 12.29 2.12 2.13
N ASN A 138 11.31 2.44 2.98
CA ASN A 138 10.10 3.14 2.56
C ASN A 138 10.41 4.53 1.99
N ASN A 139 11.29 5.30 2.65
CA ASN A 139 11.68 6.61 2.14
C ASN A 139 12.27 6.55 0.73
N PHE A 140 13.08 5.52 0.44
CA PHE A 140 13.64 5.28 -0.88
C PHE A 140 12.56 4.80 -1.87
N PHE A 141 11.82 3.74 -1.54
CA PHE A 141 10.78 3.15 -2.39
C PHE A 141 9.73 4.18 -2.85
N TRP A 142 9.18 4.95 -1.91
CA TRP A 142 8.16 5.95 -2.22
C TRP A 142 8.69 7.18 -2.95
N ARG A 143 10.00 7.28 -3.27
CA ARG A 143 10.50 8.33 -4.17
C ARG A 143 10.17 8.02 -5.63
N PHE A 144 10.05 6.75 -6.01
CA PHE A 144 9.69 6.39 -7.38
C PHE A 144 8.25 6.80 -7.73
N PHE A 145 7.38 6.94 -6.73
CA PHE A 145 6.04 7.51 -6.91
C PHE A 145 6.03 9.04 -7.16
N ASN A 146 7.14 9.76 -6.91
CA ASN A 146 7.24 11.17 -7.30
C ASN A 146 7.41 11.36 -8.82
N VAL A 147 7.64 10.26 -9.57
CA VAL A 147 7.94 10.26 -11.01
C VAL A 147 6.77 9.67 -11.84
N LEU A 148 5.69 9.23 -11.18
CA LEU A 148 4.45 8.73 -11.82
C LEU A 148 3.47 9.86 -12.17
#